data_AF-A0A8S3C030-F1
#
_entry.id   AF-A0A8S3C030-F1
#
_cell.length_a   1.000
_cell.length_b   1.000
_cell.length_c   1.000
_cell.angle_alpha   90.00
_cell.angle_beta   90.00
_cell.angle_gamma   90.00
#
_symmetry.space_group_name_H-M   'P 1'
#
loop_
_entity.id
_entity.type
_entity.pdbx_description
1 polymer ?
#
loop_
_entity_poly.entity_id
_entity_poly.type
_entity_poly.pdbx_seq_one_letter_code
_entity_poly.pdbx_strand_id
1 'polypeptide(L)' 'GVDANKTTSNNTMEVYRCLGIEAARTTIINEIVYTMASHGIGLDVRHVMLLADLMTYKV' A
#
# COMPACT_ATOMS: atom_id res chain seq x y z
N GLY A 1 -16.85 12.08 -15.70
CA GLY A 1 -15.42 12.41 -15.53
C GLY A 1 -14.80 11.43 -14.55
N VAL A 2 -13.47 11.40 -14.46
CA VAL A 2 -12.71 10.53 -13.52
C VAL A 2 -12.54 11.27 -12.18
N ASP A 3 -12.76 10.56 -11.06
CA ASP A 3 -12.63 11.12 -9.70
C ASP A 3 -11.21 10.86 -9.15
N ALA A 4 -10.35 11.88 -9.16
CA ALA A 4 -8.95 11.78 -8.76
C ALA A 4 -8.74 11.46 -7.26
N ASN A 5 -9.73 11.71 -6.40
CA ASN A 5 -9.61 11.41 -4.97
C ASN A 5 -9.86 9.93 -4.64
N LYS A 6 -10.41 9.17 -5.60
CA LYS A 6 -10.72 7.73 -5.42
C LYS A 6 -9.89 6.83 -6.31
N THR A 7 -9.03 7.38 -7.15
CA THR A 7 -8.14 6.60 -8.02
C THR A 7 -7.00 5.99 -7.21
N THR A 8 -6.79 4.69 -7.38
CA THR A 8 -5.70 3.92 -6.79
C THR A 8 -4.87 3.26 -7.89
N SER A 9 -3.58 3.02 -7.62
CA SER A 9 -2.68 2.25 -8.50
C SER A 9 -2.00 1.16 -7.67
N ASN A 10 -1.79 0.00 -8.28
CA ASN A 10 -1.03 -1.11 -7.68
C ASN A 10 0.49 -0.91 -7.80
N ASN A 11 0.93 0.10 -8.56
CA ASN A 11 2.33 0.44 -8.68
C ASN A 11 2.75 1.41 -7.58
N THR A 12 3.38 0.87 -6.54
CA THR A 12 3.83 1.63 -5.37
C THR A 12 4.88 2.70 -5.70
N MET A 13 5.73 2.47 -6.71
CA MET A 13 6.73 3.45 -7.15
C MET A 13 6.09 4.64 -7.89
N GLU A 14 5.06 4.38 -8.69
CA GLU A 14 4.29 5.44 -9.36
C GLU A 14 3.54 6.28 -8.33
N VAL A 15 2.87 5.63 -7.38
CA VAL A 15 2.19 6.29 -6.26
C VAL A 15 3.18 7.13 -5.45
N TYR A 16 4.37 6.60 -5.15
CA TYR A 16 5.43 7.36 -4.47
C TYR A 16 5.81 8.64 -5.23
N ARG A 17 6.02 8.54 -6.54
CA ARG A 17 6.43 9.67 -7.38
C ARG A 17 5.34 10.72 -7.55
N CYS A 18 4.06 10.33 -7.57
CA CYS A 18 2.94 11.24 -7.79
C CYS A 18 2.31 11.78 -6.50
N LEU A 19 2.21 10.95 -5.45
CA LEU A 19 1.44 11.22 -4.23
C LEU A 19 2.31 11.25 -2.96
N GLY A 20 3.56 10.78 -3.02
CA GLY A 20 4.52 10.83 -1.92
C GLY A 20 4.60 9.55 -1.08
N ILE A 21 5.48 9.58 -0.06
CA ILE A 21 5.87 8.40 0.73
C ILE A 21 4.72 7.81 1.57
N GLU A 22 3.86 8.68 2.14
CA GLU A 22 2.74 8.26 2.97
C GLU A 22 1.63 7.56 2.16
N ALA A 23 1.42 8.02 0.93
CA ALA A 23 0.52 7.38 -0.02
C ALA A 23 1.07 6.01 -0.43
N ALA A 24 2.37 5.93 -0.72
CA ALA A 24 3.03 4.66 -1.05
C ALA A 24 2.94 3.65 0.10
N ARG A 25 3.16 4.08 1.36
CA ARG A 25 2.98 3.23 2.55
C ARG A 25 1.57 2.64 2.62
N THR A 26 0.56 3.49 2.44
CA THR A 26 -0.85 3.07 2.49
C THR A 26 -1.18 2.07 1.36
N THR A 27 -0.67 2.31 0.16
CA THR A 27 -0.82 1.39 -0.98
C THR A 27 -0.18 0.04 -0.70
N ILE A 28 1.03 -0.01 -0.11
CA ILE A 28 1.70 -1.27 0.27
C ILE A 28 0.84 -2.06 1.25
N ILE A 29 0.30 -1.40 2.29
CA ILE A 29 -0.55 -2.07 3.29
C ILE A 29 -1.78 -2.68 2.61
N ASN A 30 -2.46 -1.90 1.77
CA ASN A 30 -3.68 -2.34 1.10
C ASN A 30 -3.41 -3.52 0.15
N GLU A 31 -2.33 -3.50 -0.63
CA GLU A 31 -2.01 -4.58 -1.55
C GLU A 31 -1.64 -5.89 -0.85
N ILE A 32 -0.88 -5.81 0.25
CA ILE A 32 -0.53 -7.00 1.02
C ILE A 32 -1.77 -7.61 1.65
N VAL A 33 -2.64 -6.79 2.26
CA VAL A 33 -3.89 -7.26 2.85
C VAL A 33 -4.78 -7.88 1.77
N TYR A 34 -4.92 -7.23 0.61
CA TYR A 34 -5.73 -7.72 -0.51
C TYR A 34 -5.21 -9.05 -1.06
N THR A 35 -3.90 -9.16 -1.29
CA THR A 35 -3.27 -10.38 -1.82
C THR A 35 -3.36 -11.53 -0.82
N MET A 36 -3.06 -11.27 0.46
CA MET A 36 -3.07 -12.32 1.49
C MET A 36 -4.49 -12.79 1.82
N ALA A 37 -5.46 -11.87 1.84
CA ALA A 37 -6.88 -12.22 1.94
C ALA A 37 -7.33 -13.09 0.75
N SER A 38 -6.86 -12.78 -0.46
CA SER A 38 -7.15 -13.58 -1.66
C SER A 38 -6.56 -15.01 -1.58
N HIS A 39 -5.47 -15.19 -0.85
CA HIS A 39 -4.86 -16.50 -0.56
C HIS A 39 -5.46 -17.21 0.67
N GLY A 40 -6.45 -16.63 1.34
CA GLY A 40 -7.05 -17.19 2.55
C GLY A 40 -6.16 -17.10 3.79
N ILE A 41 -5.13 -16.24 3.76
CA ILE A 41 -4.19 -16.03 4.86
C ILE A 41 -4.69 -14.85 5.70
N GLY A 42 -5.15 -15.15 6.92
CA GLY A 42 -5.54 -14.14 7.90
C GLY A 42 -4.33 -13.47 8.54
N LEU A 43 -3.93 -12.32 8.02
CA LEU A 43 -2.84 -11.50 8.58
C LEU A 43 -3.39 -10.34 9.42
N ASP A 44 -2.77 -10.12 10.57
CA ASP A 44 -3.05 -8.94 11.41
C ASP A 44 -2.42 -7.69 10.77
N VAL A 45 -3.20 -6.62 10.65
CA VAL A 45 -2.79 -5.34 10.08
C VAL A 45 -1.53 -4.77 10.75
N ARG A 46 -1.30 -5.03 12.04
CA ARG A 46 -0.11 -4.55 12.77
C ARG A 46 1.18 -5.12 12.20
N HIS A 47 1.18 -6.38 11.74
CA HIS A 47 2.36 -6.97 11.09
C HIS A 47 2.63 -6.35 9.72
N VAL A 48 1.55 -6.07 8.97
CA VAL A 48 1.65 -5.44 7.64
C VAL A 48 2.10 -3.98 7.76
N MET A 49 1.63 -3.26 8.78
CA MET A 49 2.08 -1.89 9.06
C MET A 49 3.58 -1.81 9.33
N LEU A 50 4.12 -2.71 10.17
CA LEU A 50 5.56 -2.77 10.43
C LEU A 50 6.37 -3.07 9.16
N LEU A 51 5.89 -3.97 8.31
CA LEU A 51 6.52 -4.25 7.02
C LEU A 51 6.48 -3.03 6.10
N ALA A 52 5.33 -2.37 6.00
CA ALA A 52 5.16 -1.18 5.18
C ALA A 52 6.09 -0.05 5.66
N ASP A 53 6.16 0.18 6.97
CA ASP A 53 7.09 1.15 7.57
C ASP A 53 8.54 0.82 7.21
N LEU A 54 8.95 -0.45 7.30
CA LEU A 54 10.29 -0.88 6.90
C LEU A 54 10.56 -0.63 5.41
N MET A 55 9.58 -0.91 4.54
CA MET A 55 9.70 -0.69 3.09
C MET A 55 9.74 0.80 2.74
N THR A 56 9.16 1.68 3.56
CA THR A 56 9.15 3.13 3.34
C THR A 56 10.15 3.92 4.17
N TYR A 57 10.86 3.29 5.11
CA TYR A 57 11.80 3.95 6.02
C TYR A 57 13.04 4.50 5.31
N LYS A 58 13.45 3.89 4.19
CA LYS A 58 14.60 4.31 3.38
C LYS A 58 14.20 4.35 1.92
N VAL A 59 13.66 5.48 1.49
CA VAL A 59 13.53 5.84 0.07
C VAL A 59 14.32 7.12 -0.18
#